data_AF-E0IBQ5-F1
#
_entry.id   AF-E0IBQ5-F1
#
_cell.length_a   1.000
_cell.length_b   1.000
_cell.length_c   1.000
_cell.angle_alpha   90.00
_cell.angle_beta   90.00
_cell.angle_gamma   90.00
#
_symmetry.space_group_name_H-M   'P 1'
#
loop_
_entity.id
_entity.type
_entity.pdbx_description
1 polymer ?
#
loop_
_entity_poly.entity_id
_entity_poly.type
_entity_poly.pdbx_seq_one_letter_code
_entity_poly.pdbx_strand_id
1 'polypeptide(L)'
;MLSRGEYLSKIIEEKGFNVMSLSKASGVAYTTIRSMIERDLANASIDNVLKICAILGIKAESLNKPELSAKEERDIAEDLARMIGELETNEALAFHGEPMDDETKELMKISLENSLRLAKQVAKKKFNPNKNK
;
A
#
# COMPACT_ATOMS: atom_id res chain seq x y z
N MET A 1 -2.83 5.06 -5.32
CA MET A 1 -2.00 4.04 -4.63
C MET A 1 -1.28 3.24 -5.71
N LEU A 2 -0.04 2.82 -5.47
CA LEU A 2 0.65 1.91 -6.39
C LEU A 2 0.15 0.49 -6.13
N SER A 3 -0.22 -0.20 -7.21
CA SER A 3 -0.41 -1.65 -7.23
C SER A 3 0.88 -2.40 -6.89
N ARG A 4 0.80 -3.69 -6.55
CA ARG A 4 1.99 -4.53 -6.30
C ARG A 4 2.89 -4.62 -7.53
N GLY A 5 2.32 -4.66 -8.73
CA GLY A 5 3.04 -4.63 -10.01
C GLY A 5 3.80 -3.31 -10.21
N GLU A 6 3.15 -2.18 -9.98
CA GLU A 6 3.80 -0.85 -10.04
C GLU A 6 4.88 -0.69 -8.97
N TYR A 7 4.63 -1.19 -7.75
CA TYR A 7 5.63 -1.21 -6.68
C TYR A 7 6.85 -2.06 -7.05
N LEU A 8 6.64 -3.24 -7.66
CA LEU A 8 7.72 -4.07 -8.16
C LEU A 8 8.55 -3.33 -9.22
N SER A 9 7.91 -2.70 -10.21
CA SER A 9 8.61 -1.88 -11.23
C SER A 9 9.47 -0.78 -10.60
N LYS A 10 8.91 -0.07 -9.61
CA LYS A 10 9.63 1.00 -8.92
C LYS A 10 10.87 0.47 -8.19
N ILE A 11 10.75 -0.65 -7.48
CA ILE A 11 11.89 -1.26 -6.76
C ILE A 11 12.96 -1.76 -7.74
N ILE A 12 12.56 -2.29 -8.90
CA ILE A 12 13.51 -2.72 -9.93
C ILE A 12 14.41 -1.55 -10.35
N GLU A 13 13.81 -0.40 -10.63
CA GLU A 13 14.53 0.81 -11.03
C GLU A 13 15.37 1.39 -9.89
N GLU A 14 14.81 1.49 -8.67
CA GLU A 14 15.52 1.98 -7.49
C GLU A 14 16.76 1.13 -7.14
N LYS A 15 16.73 -0.16 -7.48
CA LYS A 15 17.86 -1.08 -7.31
C LYS A 15 18.83 -1.09 -8.50
N GLY A 16 18.63 -0.22 -9.49
CA GLY A 16 19.49 -0.10 -10.67
C GLY A 16 19.31 -1.23 -11.69
N PHE A 17 18.20 -1.96 -11.62
CA PHE A 17 17.85 -2.99 -12.59
C PHE A 17 16.84 -2.46 -13.62
N ASN A 18 16.73 -3.18 -14.71
CA ASN A 18 15.57 -3.17 -15.58
C ASN A 18 15.07 -4.62 -15.70
N VAL A 19 13.89 -4.83 -16.31
CA VAL A 19 13.29 -6.18 -16.41
C VAL A 19 14.25 -7.19 -17.07
N MET A 20 15.06 -6.75 -18.04
CA MET A 20 16.03 -7.61 -18.72
C MET A 20 17.22 -7.97 -17.82
N SER A 21 17.81 -7.00 -17.11
CA SER A 21 18.93 -7.29 -16.21
C SER A 21 18.48 -8.10 -15.00
N LEU A 22 17.28 -7.84 -14.47
CA LEU A 22 16.68 -8.66 -13.41
C LEU A 22 16.40 -10.09 -13.89
N SER A 23 15.91 -10.27 -15.11
CA SER A 23 15.71 -11.61 -15.71
C SER A 23 17.01 -12.40 -15.75
N LYS A 24 18.08 -11.78 -16.24
CA LYS A 24 19.42 -12.41 -16.29
C LYS A 24 19.94 -12.75 -14.89
N ALA A 25 19.79 -11.85 -13.93
CA ALA A 25 20.29 -12.04 -12.57
C ALA A 25 19.50 -13.07 -11.76
N SER A 26 18.17 -13.10 -11.90
CA SER A 26 17.28 -13.97 -11.14
C SER A 26 17.08 -15.36 -11.76
N GLY A 27 17.43 -15.54 -13.04
CA GLY A 27 17.12 -16.74 -13.80
C GLY A 27 15.63 -16.91 -14.13
N VAL A 28 14.79 -15.92 -13.80
CA VAL A 28 13.38 -15.90 -14.16
C VAL A 28 13.23 -15.34 -15.58
N ALA A 29 12.41 -15.99 -16.41
CA ALA A 29 12.21 -15.57 -17.79
C ALA A 29 11.68 -14.12 -17.88
N TYR A 30 12.20 -13.34 -18.83
CA TYR A 30 11.81 -11.94 -19.03
C TYR A 30 10.30 -11.75 -19.15
N THR A 31 9.64 -12.62 -19.91
CA THR A 31 8.19 -12.62 -20.10
C THR A 31 7.43 -12.89 -18.81
N THR A 32 7.97 -13.74 -17.93
CA THR A 32 7.41 -14.00 -16.61
C THR A 32 7.48 -12.78 -15.73
N ILE A 33 8.63 -12.09 -15.64
CA ILE A 33 8.76 -10.86 -14.84
C ILE A 33 7.81 -9.78 -15.37
N ARG A 34 7.72 -9.62 -16.70
CA ARG A 34 6.79 -8.67 -17.32
C ARG A 34 5.33 -9.00 -16.97
N SER A 35 4.95 -10.27 -17.04
CA SER A 35 3.62 -10.73 -16.65
C SER A 35 3.33 -10.50 -15.17
N MET A 36 4.32 -10.69 -14.29
CA MET A 36 4.21 -10.39 -12.86
C MET A 36 3.96 -8.91 -12.60
N ILE A 37 4.54 -8.01 -13.40
CA ILE A 37 4.28 -6.57 -13.30
C ILE A 37 2.89 -6.23 -13.84
N GLU A 38 2.59 -6.64 -15.08
CA GLU A 38 1.35 -6.28 -15.79
C GLU A 38 0.09 -6.85 -15.13
N ARG A 39 0.21 -8.02 -14.50
CA ARG A 39 -0.92 -8.71 -13.86
C ARG A 39 -0.92 -8.55 -12.35
N ASP A 40 -0.17 -7.59 -11.81
CA ASP A 40 -0.13 -7.32 -10.38
C ASP A 40 0.22 -8.59 -9.55
N LEU A 41 1.20 -9.37 -9.99
CA LEU A 41 1.62 -10.64 -9.41
C LEU A 41 0.50 -11.70 -9.31
N ALA A 42 -0.62 -11.54 -10.02
CA ALA A 42 -1.68 -12.52 -10.06
C ALA A 42 -1.17 -13.85 -10.64
N ASN A 43 -1.33 -14.92 -9.88
CA ASN A 43 -0.85 -16.28 -10.22
C ASN A 43 0.67 -16.38 -10.41
N ALA A 44 1.46 -15.43 -9.91
CA ALA A 44 2.91 -15.57 -9.88
C ALA A 44 3.29 -16.74 -8.98
N SER A 45 4.15 -17.64 -9.46
CA SER A 45 4.65 -18.72 -8.62
C SER A 45 5.50 -18.17 -7.48
N ILE A 46 5.36 -18.76 -6.29
CA ILE A 46 6.11 -18.35 -5.10
C ILE A 46 7.62 -18.42 -5.38
N ASP A 47 8.08 -19.44 -6.08
CA ASP A 47 9.49 -19.61 -6.47
C ASP A 47 10.01 -18.40 -7.28
N ASN A 48 9.27 -17.95 -8.30
CA ASN A 48 9.68 -16.80 -9.11
C ASN A 48 9.69 -15.50 -8.29
N VAL A 49 8.69 -15.31 -7.40
CA VAL A 49 8.65 -14.16 -6.49
C VAL A 49 9.87 -14.15 -5.57
N LEU A 50 10.23 -15.29 -4.98
CA LEU A 50 11.39 -15.40 -4.10
C LEU A 50 12.70 -15.12 -4.83
N LYS A 51 12.87 -15.65 -6.05
CA LYS A 51 14.07 -15.41 -6.87
C LYS A 51 14.29 -13.93 -7.17
N ILE A 52 13.25 -13.21 -7.62
CA ILE A 52 13.39 -11.78 -7.89
C ILE A 52 13.60 -10.99 -6.60
N CYS A 53 12.92 -11.34 -5.51
CA CYS A 53 13.09 -10.68 -4.21
C CYS A 53 14.52 -10.83 -3.67
N ALA A 54 15.13 -12.01 -3.84
CA ALA A 54 16.51 -12.26 -3.45
C ALA A 54 17.50 -11.34 -4.18
N ILE A 55 17.31 -11.14 -5.50
CA ILE A 55 18.16 -10.22 -6.29
C ILE A 55 17.93 -8.76 -5.89
N LEU A 56 16.67 -8.37 -5.67
CA LEU A 56 16.32 -7.00 -5.29
C LEU A 56 16.65 -6.68 -3.82
N GLY A 57 17.01 -7.69 -3.03
CA GLY A 57 17.31 -7.53 -1.60
C GLY A 57 16.08 -7.09 -0.78
N ILE A 58 14.89 -7.57 -1.14
CA ILE A 58 13.63 -7.27 -0.44
C ILE A 58 12.98 -8.56 0.07
N LYS A 59 12.12 -8.43 1.07
CA LYS A 59 11.29 -9.54 1.55
C LYS A 59 10.03 -9.68 0.68
N ALA A 60 9.56 -10.89 0.40
CA ALA A 60 8.37 -11.13 -0.43
C ALA A 60 7.09 -10.47 0.17
N GLU A 61 7.02 -10.35 1.48
CA GLU A 61 5.94 -9.66 2.20
C GLU A 61 5.84 -8.17 1.83
N SER A 62 6.95 -7.55 1.38
CA SER A 62 6.93 -6.16 0.93
C SER A 62 6.20 -5.97 -0.40
N LEU A 63 6.17 -7.00 -1.25
CA LEU A 63 5.36 -7.05 -2.48
C LEU A 63 3.90 -7.36 -2.18
N ASN A 64 3.60 -7.87 -0.97
CA ASN A 64 2.28 -8.28 -0.54
C ASN A 64 1.70 -7.30 0.49
N LYS A 65 1.84 -5.98 0.23
CA LYS A 65 1.08 -4.99 0.99
C LYS A 65 -0.40 -5.31 0.78
N PRO A 66 -1.18 -5.55 1.86
CA PRO A 66 -2.60 -5.80 1.70
C PRO A 66 -3.23 -4.55 1.12
N GLU A 67 -3.61 -4.63 -0.16
CA GLU A 67 -4.42 -3.60 -0.77
C GLU A 67 -5.75 -3.54 -0.05
N LEU A 68 -6.19 -2.32 0.24
CA LEU A 68 -7.54 -2.06 0.70
C LEU A 68 -8.43 -2.25 -0.54
N SER A 69 -9.49 -3.03 -0.39
CA SER A 69 -10.49 -3.19 -1.43
C SER A 69 -11.19 -1.86 -1.68
N ALA A 70 -11.83 -1.71 -2.85
CA ALA A 70 -12.62 -0.51 -3.15
C ALA A 70 -13.69 -0.22 -2.09
N LYS A 71 -14.24 -1.27 -1.46
CA LYS A 71 -15.16 -1.13 -0.32
C LYS A 71 -14.45 -0.56 0.90
N GLU A 72 -13.28 -1.08 1.28
CA GLU A 72 -12.55 -0.59 2.44
C GLU A 72 -12.04 0.84 2.25
N GLU A 73 -11.62 1.22 1.04
CA GLU A 73 -11.29 2.61 0.71
C GLU A 73 -12.51 3.52 0.85
N ARG A 74 -13.69 3.07 0.39
CA ARG A 74 -14.95 3.81 0.58
C ARG A 74 -15.32 3.93 2.06
N ASP A 75 -15.24 2.84 2.82
CA ASP A 75 -15.51 2.84 4.25
C ASP A 75 -14.57 3.82 4.99
N ILE A 76 -13.28 3.88 4.62
CA ILE A 76 -12.31 4.83 5.17
C ILE A 76 -12.70 6.27 4.83
N ALA A 77 -13.11 6.55 3.59
CA ALA A 77 -13.58 7.88 3.20
C ALA A 77 -14.83 8.30 3.97
N GLU A 78 -15.78 7.39 4.17
CA GLU A 78 -17.00 7.63 4.94
C GLU A 78 -16.69 7.80 6.45
N ASP A 79 -15.79 7.00 7.02
CA ASP A 79 -15.30 7.13 8.39
C ASP A 79 -14.58 8.47 8.60
N LEU A 80 -13.70 8.86 7.68
CA LEU A 80 -12.97 10.13 7.74
C LEU A 80 -13.92 11.33 7.67
N ALA A 81 -14.87 11.32 6.74
CA ALA A 81 -15.86 12.39 6.60
C ALA A 81 -16.72 12.53 7.88
N ARG A 82 -17.12 11.41 8.48
CA ARG A 82 -17.87 11.41 9.74
C ARG A 82 -17.05 12.00 10.89
N MET A 83 -15.80 11.53 11.07
CA MET A 83 -14.92 12.01 12.13
C MET A 83 -14.64 13.51 12.01
N ILE A 84 -14.39 14.01 10.78
CA ILE A 84 -14.19 15.44 10.54
C ILE A 84 -15.48 16.23 10.87
N GLY A 85 -16.65 15.76 10.42
CA GLY A 85 -17.92 16.42 10.75
C GLY A 85 -18.22 16.47 12.26
N GLU A 86 -17.88 15.41 13.00
CA GLU A 86 -18.00 15.38 14.47
C GLU A 86 -17.02 16.35 15.17
N LEU A 87 -15.84 16.56 14.59
CA LEU A 87 -14.83 17.48 15.11
C LEU A 87 -15.17 18.95 14.82
N GLU A 88 -15.75 19.24 13.65
CA GLU A 88 -16.23 20.58 13.28
C GLU A 88 -17.45 21.02 14.10
N THR A 89 -18.37 20.09 14.38
CA THR A 89 -19.60 20.38 15.14
C THR A 89 -19.38 20.59 16.63
N ASN A 90 -18.36 19.96 17.23
CA ASN A 90 -18.07 20.07 18.66
C ASN A 90 -16.98 21.12 19.01
N GLU A 91 -16.66 22.04 18.10
CA GLU A 91 -15.62 23.08 18.29
C GLU A 91 -14.21 22.50 18.60
N ALA A 92 -14.03 21.19 18.43
CA ALA A 92 -12.84 20.45 18.83
C ALA A 92 -11.60 20.75 17.97
N LEU A 93 -11.81 21.34 16.79
CA LEU A 93 -10.74 21.81 15.89
C LEU A 93 -10.22 23.20 16.24
N ALA A 94 -10.72 23.84 17.30
CA ALA A 94 -10.16 25.11 17.77
C ALA A 94 -8.85 24.85 18.54
N PHE A 95 -7.72 25.32 18.01
CA PHE A 95 -6.43 25.25 18.69
C PHE A 95 -6.26 26.54 19.51
N HIS A 96 -6.18 26.42 20.84
CA HIS A 96 -6.19 27.57 21.76
C HIS A 96 -7.42 28.49 21.65
N GLY A 97 -8.57 27.97 21.19
CA GLY A 97 -9.80 28.75 21.01
C GLY A 97 -9.85 29.55 19.71
N GLU A 98 -8.82 29.46 18.86
CA GLU A 98 -8.85 29.97 17.50
C GLU A 98 -9.24 28.85 16.54
N PRO A 99 -10.13 29.11 15.56
CA PRO A 99 -10.43 28.13 14.53
C PRO A 99 -9.15 27.81 13.77
N MET A 100 -8.82 26.52 13.63
CA MET A 100 -7.70 26.10 12.79
C MET A 100 -7.80 26.71 11.40
N ASP A 101 -6.68 27.19 10.87
CA ASP A 101 -6.57 27.58 9.47
C ASP A 101 -6.75 26.37 8.54
N ASP A 102 -7.06 26.65 7.27
CA ASP A 102 -7.40 25.61 6.30
C ASP A 102 -6.21 24.71 5.95
N GLU A 103 -4.97 25.21 6.07
CA GLU A 103 -3.76 24.43 5.85
C GLU A 103 -3.60 23.36 6.94
N THR A 104 -3.78 23.75 8.20
CA THR A 104 -3.71 22.86 9.35
C THR A 104 -4.84 21.83 9.31
N LYS A 105 -6.04 22.20 8.86
CA LYS A 105 -7.16 21.26 8.65
C LYS A 105 -6.82 20.19 7.62
N GLU A 106 -6.24 20.58 6.49
CA GLU A 106 -5.86 19.62 5.44
C GLU A 106 -4.73 18.69 5.90
N LEU A 107 -3.73 19.22 6.62
CA LEU A 107 -2.68 18.39 7.23
C LEU A 107 -3.26 17.37 8.22
N MET A 108 -4.21 17.78 9.05
CA MET A 108 -4.86 16.90 10.02
C MET A 108 -5.68 15.82 9.32
N LYS A 109 -6.41 16.17 8.25
CA LYS A 109 -7.14 15.23 7.40
C LYS A 109 -6.21 14.20 6.75
N ILE A 110 -5.09 14.61 6.19
CA ILE A 110 -4.06 13.70 5.63
C ILE A 110 -3.53 12.75 6.72
N SER A 111 -3.23 13.28 7.91
CA SER A 111 -2.74 12.49 9.04
C SER A 111 -3.76 11.43 9.51
N LEU A 112 -5.04 11.81 9.60
CA LEU A 112 -6.14 10.93 9.97
C LEU A 112 -6.39 9.85 8.91
N GLU A 113 -6.40 10.21 7.63
CA GLU A 113 -6.54 9.26 6.51
C GLU A 113 -5.43 8.20 6.57
N ASN A 114 -4.18 8.64 6.73
CA ASN A 114 -3.03 7.73 6.85
C ASN A 114 -3.18 6.79 8.06
N SER A 115 -3.62 7.31 9.19
CA SER A 115 -3.84 6.52 10.41
C SER A 115 -4.93 5.45 10.23
N LEU A 116 -6.06 5.80 9.61
CA LEU A 116 -7.16 4.87 9.31
C LEU A 116 -6.72 3.76 8.35
N ARG A 117 -5.99 4.13 7.29
CA ARG A 117 -5.42 3.16 6.34
C ARG A 117 -4.48 2.18 7.03
N LEU A 118 -3.57 2.67 7.87
CA LEU A 118 -2.66 1.82 8.64
C LEU A 118 -3.42 0.86 9.55
N ALA A 119 -4.43 1.35 10.28
CA ALA A 119 -5.27 0.54 11.14
C ALA A 119 -5.96 -0.60 10.38
N LYS A 120 -6.56 -0.31 9.21
CA LYS A 120 -7.22 -1.31 8.36
C LYS A 120 -6.23 -2.33 7.80
N GLN A 121 -5.06 -1.90 7.34
CA GLN A 121 -4.00 -2.80 6.87
C GLN A 121 -3.50 -3.73 7.97
N VAL A 122 -3.31 -3.22 9.19
CA VAL A 122 -2.92 -4.01 10.36
C VAL A 122 -4.01 -5.01 10.72
N ALA A 123 -5.28 -4.59 10.73
CA ALA A 123 -6.42 -5.47 10.97
C ALA A 123 -6.48 -6.61 9.95
N LYS A 124 -6.33 -6.30 8.65
CA LYS A 124 -6.25 -7.31 7.59
C LYS A 124 -5.12 -8.31 7.83
N LYS A 125 -3.92 -7.87 8.20
CA LYS A 125 -2.79 -8.79 8.52
C LYS A 125 -3.03 -9.64 9.76
N LYS A 126 -3.72 -9.08 10.77
CA LYS A 126 -3.95 -9.75 12.06
C LYS A 126 -5.10 -10.75 11.99
N PHE A 127 -6.18 -10.41 11.28
CA PHE A 127 -7.44 -11.15 11.24
C PHE A 127 -7.74 -11.81 9.88
N ASN A 128 -6.73 -11.99 9.01
CA ASN A 128 -6.90 -12.71 7.75
C ASN A 128 -7.35 -14.17 8.02
N PRO A 129 -8.56 -14.59 7.60
CA PRO A 129 -9.07 -15.95 7.84
C PRO A 129 -8.26 -17.03 7.11
N ASN A 130 -7.42 -16.67 6.14
CA ASN A 130 -6.52 -17.59 5.44
C ASN A 130 -5.12 -17.70 6.06
N LYS A 131 -4.87 -17.09 7.23
CA LYS A 131 -3.53 -17.08 7.87
C LYS A 131 -3.09 -18.44 8.40
N ASN A 132 -4.03 -19.37 8.62
CA ASN A 132 -3.80 -20.71 9.15
C ASN A 132 -4.31 -21.83 8.21
N LYS A 133 -4.47 -21.54 6.91
CA LYS A 133 -4.88 -22.53 5.90
C LYS A 133 -3.70 -22.97 5.06
#